data_AF-A0A7S3HAZ1-F1
#
_entry.id   AF-A0A7S3HAZ1-F1
#
_cell.length_a   1.000
_cell.length_b   1.000
_cell.length_c   1.000
_cell.angle_alpha   90.00
_cell.angle_beta   90.00
_cell.angle_gamma   90.00
#
_symmetry.space_group_name_H-M   'P 1'
#
loop_
_entity.id
_entity.type
_entity.pdbx_description
1 polymer ?
#
loop_
_entity_poly.entity_id
_entity_poly.type
_entity_poly.pdbx_seq_one_letter_code
_entity_poly.pdbx_strand_id
1 'polypeptide(L)'
;TLQALSVVLDAASFAGTDKRKLQSLLQAQQEIADDDAAPGAPAAATYKSHTGGIFDVLEDMKEKAEGQLADLRKAESNTKHNYELLRTSLEAQKDADTKDMKEQQAAKAEAEEDKATTEGDLKVTIKTLTSSSEELATAHSSCMTVAADHEATIAARTEELKTIAEAKKILVDTSSGAVSQMYSFLQLSSGLRLQNRADLVNSEVVTVVRQLAQRHHSAALAQLASRIAAVAKYGATNGEDIFGKIKGLISDMISKLEKEAEEEATEKAYCDEEQAKTEAKKSELDDDIAKLTSKIDQDAAKSAQLKEEVRVLEGELAAL
;
A
#
# COMPACT_ATOMS: atom_id res chain seq x y z
N THR A 1 77.05 7.22 -48.70
CA THR A 1 76.46 8.51 -48.31
C THR A 1 75.06 8.70 -48.88
N LEU A 2 74.84 8.45 -50.18
CA LEU A 2 73.51 8.46 -50.85
C LEU A 2 72.43 7.62 -50.15
N GLN A 3 72.74 6.38 -49.77
CA GLN A 3 71.79 5.51 -49.08
C GLN A 3 71.41 6.07 -47.70
N ALA A 4 72.38 6.58 -46.94
CA ALA A 4 72.13 7.21 -45.64
C ALA A 4 71.27 8.49 -45.76
N LEU A 5 71.55 9.33 -46.76
CA LEU A 5 70.75 10.54 -47.03
C LEU A 5 69.34 10.21 -47.54
N SER A 6 69.19 9.15 -48.35
CA SER A 6 67.88 8.69 -48.83
C SER A 6 67.01 8.09 -47.72
N VAL A 7 67.64 7.38 -46.77
CA VAL A 7 66.96 6.83 -45.58
C VAL A 7 66.53 7.95 -44.65
N VAL A 8 67.32 9.02 -44.51
CA VAL A 8 66.94 10.23 -43.77
C VAL A 8 65.80 10.99 -44.47
N LEU A 9 65.82 11.07 -45.80
CA LEU A 9 64.74 11.68 -46.60
C LEU A 9 63.41 10.90 -46.49
N ASP A 10 63.48 9.57 -46.40
CA ASP A 10 62.31 8.69 -46.28
C ASP A 10 61.74 8.67 -44.86
N ALA A 11 62.59 8.84 -43.85
CA ALA A 11 62.17 8.96 -42.45
C ALA A 11 61.54 10.33 -42.10
N ALA A 12 61.83 11.38 -42.87
CA ALA A 12 61.38 12.75 -42.62
C ALA A 12 60.01 13.11 -43.25
N SER A 13 59.29 12.11 -43.80
CA SER A 13 57.90 12.22 -44.30
C SER A 13 57.63 13.41 -45.24
N PHE A 14 58.48 13.63 -46.25
CA PHE A 14 58.27 14.71 -47.22
C PHE A 14 57.20 14.38 -48.26
N ALA A 15 56.48 15.40 -48.74
CA ALA A 15 55.50 15.26 -49.82
C ALA A 15 56.16 14.74 -51.12
N GLY A 16 55.49 13.81 -51.82
CA GLY A 16 56.07 13.04 -52.93
C GLY A 16 56.54 13.84 -54.16
N THR A 17 56.19 15.12 -54.28
CA THR A 17 56.73 16.06 -55.28
C THR A 17 58.07 16.67 -54.86
N ASP A 18 58.27 16.92 -53.57
CA ASP A 18 59.48 17.57 -53.06
C ASP A 18 60.61 16.53 -52.87
N LYS A 19 60.27 15.27 -52.54
CA LYS A 19 61.18 14.12 -52.58
C LYS A 19 61.80 13.91 -53.97
N ARG A 20 61.01 14.06 -55.04
CA ARG A 20 61.48 13.91 -56.43
C ARG A 20 62.44 15.03 -56.86
N LYS A 21 62.18 16.27 -56.44
CA LYS A 21 63.07 17.41 -56.71
C LYS A 21 64.42 17.28 -56.01
N LEU A 22 64.43 16.90 -54.72
CA LEU A 22 65.68 16.66 -53.98
C LEU A 22 66.49 15.48 -54.52
N GLN A 23 65.82 14.39 -54.92
CA GLN A 23 66.50 13.26 -55.58
C GLN A 23 67.13 13.67 -56.91
N SER A 24 66.47 14.51 -57.70
CA SER A 24 67.02 15.02 -58.97
C SER A 24 68.21 15.96 -58.78
N LEU A 25 68.21 16.79 -57.73
CA LEU A 25 69.33 17.69 -57.39
C LEU A 25 70.54 16.91 -56.88
N LEU A 26 70.31 15.85 -56.12
CA LEU A 26 71.37 14.97 -55.62
C LEU A 26 72.01 14.15 -56.74
N GLN A 27 71.22 13.70 -57.72
CA GLN A 27 71.73 13.04 -58.93
C GLN A 27 72.56 14.00 -59.80
N ALA A 28 72.12 15.24 -59.98
CA ALA A 28 72.87 16.25 -60.74
C ALA A 28 74.22 16.62 -60.10
N GLN A 29 74.36 16.48 -58.78
CA GLN A 29 75.63 16.70 -58.08
C GLN A 29 76.60 15.50 -58.20
N GLN A 30 76.09 14.30 -58.45
CA GLN A 30 76.90 13.08 -58.56
C GLN A 30 77.53 12.90 -59.95
N GLU A 31 76.90 13.39 -61.02
CA GLU A 31 77.48 13.41 -62.38
C GLU A 31 78.73 14.31 -62.51
N ILE A 32 79.04 15.12 -61.49
CA ILE A 32 80.21 16.03 -61.48
C ILE A 32 81.39 15.42 -60.69
N ALA A 33 81.21 14.30 -59.99
CA ALA A 33 82.24 13.70 -59.13
C ALA A 33 82.99 12.50 -59.74
N ASP A 34 82.69 12.13 -60.99
CA ASP A 34 83.18 10.88 -61.61
C ASP A 34 83.69 11.08 -63.05
N ASP A 35 84.38 12.20 -63.32
CA ASP A 35 85.10 12.36 -64.60
C ASP A 35 86.46 13.06 -64.40
N ASP A 36 87.50 12.24 -64.19
CA ASP A 36 88.90 12.66 -64.18
C ASP A 36 89.65 11.97 -65.34
N ALA A 37 89.50 12.54 -66.55
CA ALA A 37 90.43 12.41 -67.68
C ALA A 37 90.28 13.60 -68.66
N ALA A 38 91.09 14.64 -68.48
CA ALA A 38 91.20 15.84 -69.36
C ALA A 38 91.89 15.53 -70.72
N PRO A 39 92.02 16.45 -71.74
CA PRO A 39 91.76 17.91 -71.75
C PRO A 39 91.12 18.53 -73.05
N GLY A 40 90.53 19.73 -72.95
CA GLY A 40 90.25 20.61 -74.11
C GLY A 40 89.14 21.65 -73.88
N ALA A 41 89.49 22.88 -73.49
CA ALA A 41 88.55 24.00 -73.30
C ALA A 41 88.33 24.83 -74.59
N PRO A 42 87.20 25.57 -74.76
CA PRO A 42 87.14 26.90 -74.13
C PRO A 42 85.79 27.32 -73.50
N ALA A 43 85.95 28.11 -72.43
CA ALA A 43 85.12 29.23 -71.93
C ALA A 43 83.59 29.10 -71.68
N ALA A 44 83.29 29.07 -70.38
CA ALA A 44 82.28 29.90 -69.69
C ALA A 44 80.83 29.90 -70.22
N ALA A 45 80.07 28.88 -69.83
CA ALA A 45 78.77 29.16 -69.22
C ALA A 45 79.00 29.05 -67.70
N THR A 46 79.00 30.20 -67.03
CA THR A 46 78.90 30.32 -65.57
C THR A 46 78.00 29.22 -65.00
N TYR A 47 78.60 28.21 -64.38
CA TYR A 47 77.92 27.40 -63.39
C TYR A 47 77.61 28.34 -62.24
N LYS A 48 76.51 29.07 -62.37
CA LYS A 48 75.95 29.92 -61.32
C LYS A 48 75.66 28.93 -60.20
N SER A 49 76.48 28.98 -59.14
CA SER A 49 76.33 28.06 -58.02
C SER A 49 74.90 28.18 -57.51
N HIS A 50 74.06 27.17 -57.80
CA HIS A 50 72.71 27.07 -57.27
C HIS A 50 72.72 26.71 -55.76
N THR A 51 73.81 27.03 -55.06
CA THR A 51 74.00 26.88 -53.61
C THR A 51 73.06 27.77 -52.81
N GLY A 52 72.46 28.81 -53.41
CA GLY A 52 71.32 29.55 -52.82
C GLY A 52 69.99 28.79 -52.91
N GLY A 53 69.70 28.17 -54.06
CA GLY A 53 68.40 27.53 -54.31
C GLY A 53 68.15 26.24 -53.53
N ILE A 54 69.19 25.53 -53.10
CA ILE A 54 69.03 24.36 -52.21
C ILE A 54 68.63 24.76 -50.80
N PHE A 55 69.18 25.88 -50.29
CA PHE A 55 68.76 26.42 -49.00
C PHE A 55 67.33 26.94 -49.07
N ASP A 56 66.95 27.64 -50.14
CA ASP A 56 65.57 28.09 -50.36
C ASP A 56 64.58 26.91 -50.41
N VAL A 57 64.93 25.80 -51.09
CA VAL A 57 64.10 24.58 -51.14
C VAL A 57 64.01 23.91 -49.77
N LEU A 58 65.11 23.86 -49.01
CA LEU A 58 65.11 23.30 -47.65
C LEU A 58 64.31 24.17 -46.67
N GLU A 59 64.33 25.49 -46.85
CA GLU A 59 63.56 26.45 -46.06
C GLU A 59 62.07 26.37 -46.39
N ASP A 60 61.69 26.32 -47.67
CA ASP A 60 60.32 26.03 -48.14
C ASP A 60 59.79 24.69 -47.60
N MET A 61 60.65 23.66 -47.56
CA MET A 61 60.28 22.34 -47.04
C MET A 61 60.11 22.34 -45.53
N LYS A 62 60.95 23.09 -44.82
CA LYS A 62 60.80 23.30 -43.38
C LYS A 62 59.50 24.03 -43.08
N GLU A 63 59.20 25.12 -43.79
CA GLU A 63 58.00 25.92 -43.58
C GLU A 63 56.72 25.11 -43.88
N LYS A 64 56.71 24.31 -44.96
CA LYS A 64 55.62 23.36 -45.25
C LYS A 64 55.47 22.27 -44.18
N ALA A 65 56.57 21.70 -43.70
CA ALA A 65 56.53 20.66 -42.67
C ALA A 65 56.05 21.22 -41.31
N GLU A 66 56.48 22.42 -40.94
CA GLU A 66 55.99 23.15 -39.76
C GLU A 66 54.50 23.48 -39.89
N GLY A 67 54.04 23.92 -41.08
CA GLY A 67 52.64 24.14 -41.39
C GLY A 67 51.79 22.87 -41.29
N GLN A 68 52.21 21.77 -41.92
CA GLN A 68 51.52 20.48 -41.83
C GLN A 68 51.46 19.92 -40.41
N LEU A 69 52.54 20.10 -39.63
CA LEU A 69 52.59 19.68 -38.23
C LEU A 69 51.65 20.52 -37.36
N ALA A 70 51.53 21.83 -37.62
CA ALA A 70 50.55 22.68 -36.95
C ALA A 70 49.11 22.27 -37.29
N ASP A 71 48.82 22.00 -38.58
CA ASP A 71 47.50 21.56 -39.02
C ASP A 71 47.12 20.19 -38.45
N LEU A 72 48.05 19.23 -38.42
CA LEU A 72 47.83 17.90 -37.83
C LEU A 72 47.60 18.00 -36.33
N ARG A 73 48.38 18.80 -35.60
CA ARG A 73 48.16 19.01 -34.15
C ARG A 73 46.82 19.67 -33.87
N LYS A 74 46.40 20.62 -34.72
CA LYS A 74 45.08 21.25 -34.62
C LYS A 74 43.95 20.25 -34.87
N ALA A 75 44.09 19.41 -35.90
CA ALA A 75 43.15 18.34 -36.19
C ALA A 75 43.07 17.31 -35.06
N GLU A 76 44.21 16.87 -34.52
CA GLU A 76 44.30 15.92 -33.39
C GLU A 76 43.69 16.51 -32.10
N SER A 77 43.96 17.78 -31.80
CA SER A 77 43.36 18.46 -30.65
C SER A 77 41.83 18.55 -30.79
N ASN A 78 41.33 18.88 -31.99
CA ASN A 78 39.90 18.96 -32.26
C ASN A 78 39.23 17.60 -32.16
N THR A 79 39.84 16.53 -32.71
CA THR A 79 39.27 15.18 -32.64
C THR A 79 39.27 14.65 -31.21
N LYS A 80 40.33 14.89 -30.43
CA LYS A 80 40.37 14.54 -29.01
C LYS A 80 39.29 15.26 -28.22
N HIS A 81 39.14 16.57 -28.42
CA HIS A 81 38.11 17.37 -27.76
C HIS A 81 36.69 16.87 -28.09
N ASN A 82 36.41 16.61 -29.37
CA ASN A 82 35.12 16.06 -29.81
C ASN A 82 34.85 14.66 -29.21
N TYR A 83 35.88 13.83 -29.11
CA TYR A 83 35.77 12.52 -28.45
C TYR A 83 35.48 12.65 -26.95
N GLU A 84 36.18 13.53 -26.23
CA GLU A 84 35.94 13.77 -24.81
C GLU A 84 34.52 14.30 -24.56
N LEU A 85 34.04 15.22 -25.41
CA LEU A 85 32.66 15.71 -25.33
C LEU A 85 31.64 14.59 -25.55
N LEU A 86 31.83 13.76 -26.58
CA LEU A 86 30.96 12.63 -26.86
C LEU A 86 30.96 11.62 -25.70
N ARG A 87 32.15 11.27 -25.19
CA ARG A 87 32.31 10.36 -24.05
C ARG A 87 31.54 10.87 -22.83
N THR A 88 31.74 12.12 -22.46
CA THR A 88 31.04 12.73 -21.31
C THR A 88 29.52 12.75 -21.54
N SER A 89 29.04 13.06 -22.75
CA SER A 89 27.60 13.01 -23.04
C SER A 89 27.02 11.60 -22.92
N LEU A 90 27.76 10.58 -23.38
CA LEU A 90 27.33 9.18 -23.31
C LEU A 90 27.37 8.65 -21.87
N GLU A 91 28.35 9.06 -21.06
CA GLU A 91 28.37 8.75 -19.62
C GLU A 91 27.19 9.39 -18.89
N ALA A 92 26.91 10.67 -19.15
CA ALA A 92 25.74 11.34 -18.58
C ALA A 92 24.42 10.68 -19.01
N GLN A 93 24.29 10.31 -20.28
CA GLN A 93 23.11 9.63 -20.79
C GLN A 93 22.94 8.25 -20.14
N LYS A 94 24.01 7.47 -20.02
CA LYS A 94 23.97 6.17 -19.36
C LYS A 94 23.55 6.28 -17.90
N ASP A 95 24.06 7.28 -17.18
CA ASP A 95 23.71 7.51 -15.78
C ASP A 95 22.24 7.94 -15.63
N ALA A 96 21.74 8.80 -16.53
CA ALA A 96 20.34 9.19 -16.60
C ALA A 96 19.43 7.98 -16.90
N ASP A 97 19.73 7.21 -17.94
CA ASP A 97 18.97 6.01 -18.32
C ASP A 97 18.97 4.96 -17.19
N THR A 98 20.09 4.80 -16.48
CA THR A 98 20.21 3.89 -15.35
C THR A 98 19.37 4.35 -14.16
N LYS A 99 19.32 5.66 -13.91
CA LYS A 99 18.49 6.25 -12.86
C LYS A 99 17.00 6.08 -13.20
N ASP A 100 16.61 6.47 -14.42
CA ASP A 100 15.23 6.35 -14.90
C ASP A 100 14.75 4.90 -14.84
N MET A 101 15.58 3.95 -15.28
CA MET A 101 15.25 2.52 -15.21
C MET A 101 14.98 2.07 -13.77
N LYS A 102 15.78 2.51 -12.79
CA LYS A 102 15.57 2.18 -11.38
C LYS A 102 14.28 2.80 -10.83
N GLU A 103 14.00 4.07 -11.17
CA GLU A 103 12.78 4.75 -10.75
C GLU A 103 11.54 4.08 -11.35
N GLN A 104 11.57 3.73 -12.64
CA GLN A 104 10.48 2.99 -13.30
C GLN A 104 10.30 1.59 -12.71
N GLN A 105 11.39 0.90 -12.35
CA GLN A 105 11.31 -0.42 -11.72
C GLN A 105 10.71 -0.34 -10.30
N ALA A 106 11.04 0.70 -9.54
CA ALA A 106 10.43 0.96 -8.23
C ALA A 106 8.94 1.30 -8.37
N ALA A 107 8.58 2.21 -9.26
CA ALA A 107 7.19 2.59 -9.53
C ALA A 107 6.35 1.40 -10.02
N LYS A 108 6.95 0.52 -10.83
CA LYS A 108 6.29 -0.73 -11.25
C LYS A 108 6.01 -1.66 -10.08
N ALA A 109 6.96 -1.82 -9.16
CA ALA A 109 6.79 -2.69 -7.99
C ALA A 109 5.68 -2.16 -7.07
N GLU A 110 5.64 -0.85 -6.84
CA GLU A 110 4.58 -0.17 -6.07
C GLU A 110 3.21 -0.36 -6.74
N ALA A 111 3.12 -0.15 -8.06
CA ALA A 111 1.87 -0.37 -8.80
C ALA A 111 1.41 -1.84 -8.79
N GLU A 112 2.33 -2.82 -8.76
CA GLU A 112 2.00 -4.24 -8.62
C GLU A 112 1.48 -4.57 -7.22
N GLU A 113 2.02 -3.95 -6.18
CA GLU A 113 1.54 -4.07 -4.80
C GLU A 113 0.14 -3.46 -4.62
N ASP A 114 -0.08 -2.24 -5.12
CA ASP A 114 -1.37 -1.56 -5.10
C ASP A 114 -2.44 -2.38 -5.83
N LYS A 115 -2.07 -2.95 -6.99
CA LYS A 115 -2.96 -3.83 -7.74
C LYS A 115 -3.34 -5.07 -6.93
N ALA A 116 -2.37 -5.72 -6.28
CA ALA A 116 -2.66 -6.91 -5.47
C ALA A 116 -3.57 -6.59 -4.28
N THR A 117 -3.34 -5.45 -3.63
CA THR A 117 -4.14 -4.97 -2.50
C THR A 117 -5.58 -4.68 -2.95
N THR A 118 -5.75 -3.91 -4.02
CA THR A 118 -7.08 -3.56 -4.56
C THR A 118 -7.85 -4.77 -5.08
N GLU A 119 -7.20 -5.76 -5.70
CA GLU A 119 -7.83 -7.04 -6.06
C GLU A 119 -8.27 -7.84 -4.83
N GLY A 120 -7.47 -7.80 -3.75
CA GLY A 120 -7.82 -8.38 -2.45
C GLY A 120 -9.06 -7.72 -1.84
N ASP A 121 -9.06 -6.40 -1.76
CA ASP A 121 -10.16 -5.60 -1.21
C ASP A 121 -11.45 -5.77 -2.02
N LEU A 122 -11.34 -5.81 -3.35
CA LEU A 122 -12.48 -6.06 -4.23
C LEU A 122 -13.11 -7.43 -3.92
N LYS A 123 -12.29 -8.47 -3.73
CA LYS A 123 -12.79 -9.81 -3.38
C LYS A 123 -13.49 -9.83 -2.03
N VAL A 124 -12.96 -9.13 -1.03
CA VAL A 124 -13.60 -8.99 0.28
C VAL A 124 -14.91 -8.23 0.15
N THR A 125 -14.93 -7.12 -0.58
CA THR A 125 -16.12 -6.29 -0.79
C THR A 125 -17.24 -7.07 -1.48
N ILE A 126 -16.91 -7.88 -2.49
CA ILE A 126 -17.89 -8.76 -3.17
C ILE A 126 -18.48 -9.80 -2.20
N LYS A 127 -17.65 -10.39 -1.33
CA LYS A 127 -18.14 -11.32 -0.31
C LYS A 127 -19.07 -10.63 0.68
N THR A 128 -18.68 -9.46 1.19
CA THR A 128 -19.49 -8.68 2.13
C THR A 128 -20.81 -8.28 1.49
N LEU A 129 -20.80 -7.81 0.23
CA LEU A 129 -22.01 -7.44 -0.49
C LEU A 129 -22.99 -8.62 -0.62
N THR A 130 -22.47 -9.80 -0.95
CA THR A 130 -23.28 -11.03 -1.04
C THR A 130 -23.91 -11.36 0.32
N SER A 131 -23.11 -11.38 1.40
CA SER A 131 -23.61 -11.62 2.78
C SER A 131 -24.68 -10.62 3.18
N SER A 132 -24.42 -9.32 2.97
CA SER A 132 -25.37 -8.26 3.32
C SER A 132 -26.66 -8.36 2.50
N SER A 133 -26.61 -8.81 1.24
CA SER A 133 -27.81 -9.06 0.43
C SER A 133 -28.63 -10.22 0.97
N GLU A 134 -27.99 -11.30 1.42
CA GLU A 134 -28.66 -12.46 2.03
C GLU A 134 -29.27 -12.10 3.39
N GLU A 135 -28.53 -11.34 4.21
CA GLU A 135 -29.01 -10.80 5.49
C GLU A 135 -30.20 -9.87 5.29
N LEU A 136 -30.17 -8.99 4.28
CA LEU A 136 -31.30 -8.11 3.94
C LEU A 136 -32.54 -8.93 3.54
N ALA A 137 -32.37 -9.95 2.71
CA ALA A 137 -33.48 -10.83 2.30
C ALA A 137 -34.07 -11.58 3.50
N THR A 138 -33.21 -12.08 4.39
CA THR A 138 -33.61 -12.76 5.63
C THR A 138 -34.36 -11.81 6.55
N ALA A 139 -33.81 -10.62 6.81
CA ALA A 139 -34.43 -9.60 7.65
C ALA A 139 -35.79 -9.16 7.11
N HIS A 140 -35.91 -8.99 5.79
CA HIS A 140 -37.18 -8.66 5.16
C HIS A 140 -38.21 -9.78 5.36
N SER A 141 -37.83 -11.03 5.10
CA SER A 141 -38.70 -12.19 5.33
C SER A 141 -39.15 -12.30 6.79
N SER A 142 -38.21 -12.22 7.74
CA SER A 142 -38.51 -12.24 9.17
C SER A 142 -39.44 -11.10 9.60
N CYS A 143 -39.23 -9.90 9.07
CA CYS A 143 -40.11 -8.75 9.35
C CYS A 143 -41.56 -9.03 8.90
N MET A 144 -41.73 -9.57 7.69
CA MET A 144 -43.07 -9.91 7.17
C MET A 144 -43.73 -11.03 7.96
N THR A 145 -42.99 -12.08 8.32
CA THR A 145 -43.52 -13.17 9.16
C THR A 145 -43.92 -12.68 10.53
N VAL A 146 -43.06 -11.91 11.21
CA VAL A 146 -43.37 -11.37 12.54
C VAL A 146 -44.57 -10.42 12.49
N ALA A 147 -44.69 -9.60 11.45
CA ALA A 147 -45.85 -8.75 11.26
C ALA A 147 -47.15 -9.56 11.11
N ALA A 148 -47.14 -10.61 10.28
CA ALA A 148 -48.28 -11.49 10.08
C ALA A 148 -48.66 -12.26 11.36
N ASP A 149 -47.67 -12.81 12.07
CA ASP A 149 -47.88 -13.52 13.34
C ASP A 149 -48.44 -12.59 14.42
N HIS A 150 -47.98 -11.34 14.44
CA HIS A 150 -48.50 -10.32 15.37
C HIS A 150 -49.96 -9.94 15.05
N GLU A 151 -50.31 -9.80 13.78
CA GLU A 151 -51.70 -9.55 13.37
C GLU A 151 -52.62 -10.73 13.74
N ALA A 152 -52.18 -11.96 13.48
CA ALA A 152 -52.91 -13.17 13.85
C ALA A 152 -53.08 -13.31 15.37
N THR A 153 -52.04 -13.02 16.15
CA THR A 153 -52.11 -13.08 17.63
C THR A 153 -52.99 -11.99 18.21
N ILE A 154 -53.01 -10.77 17.63
CA ILE A 154 -53.98 -9.74 18.04
C ILE A 154 -55.41 -10.20 17.77
N ALA A 155 -55.68 -10.76 16.59
CA ALA A 155 -57.00 -11.27 16.25
C ALA A 155 -57.44 -12.38 17.22
N ALA A 156 -56.61 -13.41 17.42
CA ALA A 156 -56.88 -14.51 18.35
C ALA A 156 -57.09 -14.01 19.79
N ARG A 157 -56.25 -13.08 20.27
CA ARG A 157 -56.40 -12.50 21.61
C ARG A 157 -57.68 -11.70 21.77
N THR A 158 -58.15 -11.04 20.70
CA THR A 158 -59.42 -10.32 20.72
C THR A 158 -60.61 -11.29 20.84
N GLU A 159 -60.53 -12.45 20.17
CA GLU A 159 -61.52 -13.52 20.31
C GLU A 159 -61.47 -14.19 21.69
N GLU A 160 -60.27 -14.45 22.23
CA GLU A 160 -60.09 -14.94 23.60
C GLU A 160 -60.72 -13.98 24.62
N LEU A 161 -60.50 -12.67 24.48
CA LEU A 161 -61.11 -11.68 25.38
C LEU A 161 -62.64 -11.66 25.28
N LYS A 162 -63.21 -11.85 24.08
CA LYS A 162 -64.66 -11.99 23.90
C LYS A 162 -65.20 -13.23 24.59
N THR A 163 -64.57 -14.39 24.38
CA THR A 163 -65.00 -15.65 25.03
C THR A 163 -64.86 -15.60 26.54
N ILE A 164 -63.79 -14.98 27.08
CA ILE A 164 -63.65 -14.74 28.52
C ILE A 164 -64.75 -13.80 29.03
N ALA A 165 -65.11 -12.75 28.29
CA ALA A 165 -66.18 -11.84 28.66
C ALA A 165 -67.55 -12.56 28.69
N GLU A 166 -67.83 -13.43 27.71
CA GLU A 166 -69.03 -14.26 27.67
C GLU A 166 -69.05 -15.27 28.83
N ALA A 167 -67.95 -15.97 29.09
CA ALA A 167 -67.83 -16.89 30.22
C ALA A 167 -68.04 -16.17 31.57
N LYS A 168 -67.48 -14.97 31.72
CA LYS A 168 -67.72 -14.12 32.90
C LYS A 168 -69.19 -13.75 33.02
N LYS A 169 -69.86 -13.39 31.91
CA LYS A 169 -71.29 -13.07 31.91
C LYS A 169 -72.13 -14.28 32.33
N ILE A 170 -71.88 -15.45 31.75
CA ILE A 170 -72.56 -16.71 32.12
C ILE A 170 -72.35 -17.01 33.61
N LEU A 171 -71.12 -16.88 34.12
CA LEU A 171 -70.84 -17.07 35.55
C LEU A 171 -71.60 -16.06 36.41
N VAL A 172 -71.65 -14.78 36.06
CA VAL A 172 -72.42 -13.78 36.81
C VAL A 172 -73.92 -14.06 36.77
N ASP A 173 -74.47 -14.40 35.61
CA ASP A 173 -75.89 -14.67 35.40
C ASP A 173 -76.33 -15.94 36.15
N THR A 174 -75.56 -17.04 36.04
CA THR A 174 -75.85 -18.31 36.71
C THR A 174 -75.59 -18.27 38.22
N SER A 175 -74.66 -17.43 38.66
CA SER A 175 -74.31 -17.33 40.09
C SER A 175 -75.07 -16.25 40.83
N SER A 176 -75.90 -15.44 40.16
CA SER A 176 -76.71 -14.38 40.79
C SER A 176 -77.60 -14.84 41.98
N GLY A 177 -77.88 -16.14 42.11
CA GLY A 177 -78.50 -16.74 43.30
C GLY A 177 -77.53 -17.33 44.36
N ALA A 178 -76.28 -17.62 44.01
CA ALA A 178 -75.29 -18.29 44.89
C ALA A 178 -74.06 -17.42 45.24
N VAL A 179 -73.85 -16.29 44.56
CA VAL A 179 -72.66 -15.46 44.70
C VAL A 179 -72.67 -14.56 45.92
N SER A 180 -73.83 -14.12 46.41
CA SER A 180 -73.88 -13.41 47.71
C SER A 180 -73.42 -14.30 48.86
N GLN A 181 -73.66 -15.62 48.77
CA GLN A 181 -73.20 -16.62 49.73
C GLN A 181 -71.71 -16.97 49.54
N MET A 182 -71.21 -17.05 48.30
CA MET A 182 -69.80 -17.43 48.02
C MET A 182 -68.79 -16.28 48.16
N TYR A 183 -69.12 -15.04 47.79
CA TYR A 183 -68.18 -13.92 47.98
C TYR A 183 -67.96 -13.60 49.47
N SER A 184 -68.96 -13.85 50.32
CA SER A 184 -68.80 -13.80 51.79
C SER A 184 -67.89 -14.92 52.34
N PHE A 185 -67.67 -15.99 51.58
CA PHE A 185 -66.83 -17.13 52.01
C PHE A 185 -65.41 -17.07 51.41
N LEU A 186 -65.22 -16.49 50.22
CA LEU A 186 -63.91 -16.37 49.56
C LEU A 186 -63.09 -15.14 50.02
N GLN A 187 -63.74 -14.08 50.50
CA GLN A 187 -63.03 -12.97 51.16
C GLN A 187 -62.55 -13.34 52.57
N LEU A 188 -63.09 -14.40 53.17
CA LEU A 188 -62.53 -14.97 54.41
C LEU A 188 -61.38 -15.96 54.15
N SER A 189 -61.22 -16.50 52.94
CA SER A 189 -60.12 -17.41 52.58
C SER A 189 -58.94 -16.72 51.88
N SER A 190 -59.11 -15.47 51.43
CA SER A 190 -58.04 -14.65 50.83
C SER A 190 -57.28 -13.79 51.85
N GLY A 191 -57.63 -13.89 53.13
CA GLY A 191 -56.72 -13.54 54.21
C GLY A 191 -55.55 -14.50 54.17
N LEU A 192 -54.49 -14.09 53.47
CA LEU A 192 -53.21 -14.77 53.32
C LEU A 192 -52.68 -15.14 54.71
N ARG A 193 -53.06 -16.32 55.17
CA ARG A 193 -52.56 -16.87 56.42
C ARG A 193 -51.19 -17.45 56.05
N LEU A 194 -50.17 -16.60 56.12
CA LEU A 194 -48.77 -17.00 56.25
C LEU A 194 -48.66 -17.85 57.54
N GLN A 195 -49.11 -19.10 57.48
CA GLN A 195 -49.15 -19.98 58.65
C GLN A 195 -47.81 -20.68 58.89
N ASN A 196 -46.97 -20.81 57.86
CA ASN A 196 -45.73 -21.57 57.92
C ASN A 196 -44.52 -20.71 57.53
N ARG A 197 -43.39 -20.94 58.22
CA ARG A 197 -42.09 -20.31 57.93
C ARG A 197 -41.64 -20.51 56.47
N ALA A 198 -42.01 -21.62 55.84
CA ALA A 198 -41.64 -21.94 54.46
C ALA A 198 -42.21 -20.96 53.42
N ASP A 199 -43.44 -20.48 53.61
CA ASP A 199 -44.07 -19.54 52.66
C ASP A 199 -43.44 -18.15 52.73
N LEU A 200 -43.02 -17.74 53.93
CA LEU A 200 -42.32 -16.47 54.14
C LEU A 200 -40.95 -16.49 53.44
N VAL A 201 -40.18 -17.57 53.63
CA VAL A 201 -38.86 -17.75 52.99
C VAL A 201 -38.98 -17.78 51.46
N ASN A 202 -39.99 -18.46 50.92
CA ASN A 202 -40.21 -18.50 49.47
C ASN A 202 -40.54 -17.11 48.89
N SER A 203 -41.32 -16.30 49.62
CA SER A 203 -41.63 -14.93 49.20
C SER A 203 -40.40 -14.00 49.23
N GLU A 204 -39.51 -14.20 50.21
CA GLU A 204 -38.28 -13.43 50.36
C GLU A 204 -37.29 -13.75 49.23
N VAL A 205 -37.10 -15.03 48.89
CA VAL A 205 -36.25 -15.47 47.77
C VAL A 205 -36.72 -14.87 46.44
N VAL A 206 -38.03 -14.91 46.15
CA VAL A 206 -38.58 -14.30 44.93
C VAL A 206 -38.34 -12.79 44.89
N THR A 207 -38.41 -12.12 46.05
CA THR A 207 -38.19 -10.67 46.16
C THR A 207 -36.73 -10.31 45.90
N VAL A 208 -35.79 -11.08 46.46
CA VAL A 208 -34.35 -10.91 46.24
C VAL A 208 -34.00 -11.10 44.76
N VAL A 209 -34.46 -12.18 44.12
CA VAL A 209 -34.16 -12.43 42.69
C VAL A 209 -34.77 -11.36 41.79
N ARG A 210 -35.97 -10.84 42.12
CA ARG A 210 -36.55 -9.67 41.41
C ARG A 210 -35.73 -8.39 41.57
N GLN A 211 -35.22 -8.12 42.76
CA GLN A 211 -34.37 -6.95 42.99
C GLN A 211 -33.04 -7.06 42.23
N LEU A 212 -32.44 -8.26 42.18
CA LEU A 212 -31.25 -8.52 41.36
C LEU A 212 -31.53 -8.33 39.87
N ALA A 213 -32.67 -8.83 39.36
CA ALA A 213 -33.08 -8.62 37.99
C ALA A 213 -33.25 -7.13 37.63
N GLN A 214 -33.78 -6.33 38.56
CA GLN A 214 -33.94 -4.89 38.38
C GLN A 214 -32.61 -4.14 38.45
N ARG A 215 -31.70 -4.51 39.36
CA ARG A 215 -30.38 -3.86 39.48
C ARG A 215 -29.46 -4.14 38.31
N HIS A 216 -29.49 -5.36 37.78
CA HIS A 216 -28.64 -5.77 36.65
C HIS A 216 -29.36 -5.70 35.29
N HIS A 217 -30.59 -5.19 35.25
CA HIS A 217 -31.44 -5.13 34.05
C HIS A 217 -31.53 -6.46 33.28
N SER A 218 -31.44 -7.60 33.99
CA SER A 218 -31.39 -8.92 33.38
C SER A 218 -32.79 -9.51 33.21
N ALA A 219 -33.21 -9.67 31.95
CA ALA A 219 -34.46 -10.34 31.60
C ALA A 219 -34.45 -11.83 32.03
N ALA A 220 -33.28 -12.48 32.01
CA ALA A 220 -33.13 -13.87 32.44
C ALA A 220 -33.40 -14.03 33.95
N LEU A 221 -32.89 -13.11 34.78
CA LEU A 221 -33.17 -13.11 36.23
C LEU A 221 -34.64 -12.78 36.53
N ALA A 222 -35.27 -11.91 35.74
CA ALA A 222 -36.70 -11.60 35.88
C ALA A 222 -37.59 -12.82 35.57
N GLN A 223 -37.22 -13.60 34.55
CA GLN A 223 -37.87 -14.87 34.21
C GLN A 223 -37.61 -15.96 35.25
N LEU A 224 -36.43 -15.98 35.87
CA LEU A 224 -36.14 -16.91 36.96
C LEU A 224 -37.02 -16.61 38.18
N ALA A 225 -37.18 -15.35 38.55
CA ALA A 225 -38.02 -14.96 39.68
C ALA A 225 -39.50 -15.34 39.48
N SER A 226 -40.02 -15.25 38.25
CA SER A 226 -41.39 -15.67 37.95
C SER A 226 -41.57 -17.19 38.00
N ARG A 227 -40.57 -17.96 37.56
CA ARG A 227 -40.56 -19.43 37.68
C ARG A 227 -40.49 -19.90 39.13
N ILE A 228 -39.64 -19.28 39.95
CA ILE A 228 -39.54 -19.58 41.40
C ILE A 228 -40.87 -19.28 42.10
N ALA A 229 -41.52 -18.16 41.77
CA ALA A 229 -42.83 -17.81 42.33
C ALA A 229 -43.92 -18.82 41.96
N ALA A 230 -43.89 -19.37 40.75
CA ALA A 230 -44.82 -20.41 40.32
C ALA A 230 -44.57 -21.74 41.04
N VAL A 231 -43.30 -22.15 41.19
CA VAL A 231 -42.93 -23.37 41.92
C VAL A 231 -43.28 -23.28 43.40
N ALA A 232 -43.10 -22.12 44.03
CA ALA A 232 -43.47 -21.90 45.43
C ALA A 232 -45.00 -21.93 45.65
N LYS A 233 -45.79 -21.43 44.69
CA LYS A 233 -47.24 -21.33 44.83
C LYS A 233 -47.99 -22.61 44.44
N TYR A 234 -47.46 -23.38 43.50
CA TYR A 234 -48.14 -24.55 42.93
C TYR A 234 -47.38 -25.88 43.14
N GLY A 235 -46.14 -25.86 43.63
CA GLY A 235 -45.30 -27.05 43.78
C GLY A 235 -45.71 -28.02 44.90
N ALA A 236 -46.61 -27.61 45.80
CA ALA A 236 -47.07 -28.43 46.92
C ALA A 236 -48.05 -29.56 46.52
N THR A 237 -48.49 -29.62 45.27
CA THR A 237 -49.53 -30.57 44.83
C THR A 237 -49.03 -32.01 44.69
N ASN A 238 -47.71 -32.24 44.60
CA ASN A 238 -47.15 -33.55 44.21
C ASN A 238 -46.19 -34.18 45.24
N GLY A 239 -46.03 -33.61 46.43
CA GLY A 239 -45.14 -34.17 47.47
C GLY A 239 -43.63 -34.16 47.16
N GLU A 240 -43.21 -33.50 46.06
CA GLU A 240 -41.80 -33.29 45.73
C GLU A 240 -41.19 -32.14 46.54
N ASP A 241 -39.87 -32.22 46.78
CA ASP A 241 -39.11 -31.19 47.49
C ASP A 241 -39.05 -29.87 46.69
N ILE A 242 -39.94 -28.94 47.06
CA ILE A 242 -40.09 -27.60 46.48
C ILE A 242 -38.78 -26.81 46.61
N PHE A 243 -38.07 -26.94 47.74
CA PHE A 243 -36.82 -26.24 47.98
C PHE A 243 -35.67 -26.81 47.14
N GLY A 244 -35.64 -28.13 46.95
CA GLY A 244 -34.72 -28.78 46.02
C GLY A 244 -34.84 -28.25 44.60
N LYS A 245 -36.06 -28.07 44.09
CA LYS A 245 -36.32 -27.52 42.74
C LYS A 245 -35.91 -26.05 42.61
N ILE A 246 -36.22 -25.22 43.60
CA ILE A 246 -35.83 -23.80 43.60
C ILE A 246 -34.29 -23.69 43.65
N LYS A 247 -33.64 -24.50 44.49
CA LYS A 247 -32.17 -24.56 44.56
C LYS A 247 -31.55 -25.01 43.25
N GLY A 248 -32.13 -26.01 42.59
CA GLY A 248 -31.71 -26.45 41.25
C GLY A 248 -31.78 -25.33 40.22
N LEU A 249 -32.93 -24.65 40.11
CA LEU A 249 -33.11 -23.53 39.17
C LEU A 249 -32.13 -22.37 39.41
N ILE A 250 -31.80 -22.08 40.66
CA ILE A 250 -30.82 -21.06 41.02
C ILE A 250 -29.40 -21.56 40.68
N SER A 251 -29.07 -22.81 41.00
CA SER A 251 -27.76 -23.41 40.70
C SER A 251 -27.49 -23.46 39.20
N ASP A 252 -28.47 -23.84 38.39
CA ASP A 252 -28.35 -23.90 36.93
C ASP A 252 -28.08 -22.52 36.32
N MET A 253 -28.73 -21.47 36.86
CA MET A 253 -28.48 -20.10 36.41
C MET A 253 -27.11 -19.59 36.86
N ILE A 254 -26.65 -19.94 38.07
CA ILE A 254 -25.31 -19.60 38.54
C ILE A 254 -24.24 -20.24 37.65
N SER A 255 -24.35 -21.55 37.37
CA SER A 255 -23.38 -22.23 36.51
C SER A 255 -23.38 -21.69 35.08
N LYS A 256 -24.54 -21.24 34.58
CA LYS A 256 -24.62 -20.56 33.28
C LYS A 256 -23.91 -19.19 33.30
N LEU A 257 -24.13 -18.39 34.34
CA LEU A 257 -23.49 -17.09 34.50
C LEU A 257 -21.97 -17.19 34.72
N GLU A 258 -21.50 -18.20 35.46
CA GLU A 258 -20.06 -18.46 35.62
C GLU A 258 -19.40 -18.83 34.29
N LYS A 259 -20.06 -19.67 33.49
CA LYS A 259 -19.56 -20.04 32.16
C LYS A 259 -19.55 -18.86 31.19
N GLU A 260 -20.62 -18.06 31.17
CA GLU A 260 -20.69 -16.84 30.33
C GLU A 260 -19.60 -15.82 30.74
N ALA A 261 -19.30 -15.71 32.04
CA ALA A 261 -18.23 -14.83 32.52
C ALA A 261 -16.83 -15.30 32.13
N GLU A 262 -16.58 -16.62 32.09
CA GLU A 262 -15.31 -17.17 31.59
C GLU A 262 -15.14 -16.93 30.08
N GLU A 263 -16.19 -17.13 29.29
CA GLU A 263 -16.19 -16.87 27.84
C GLU A 263 -15.97 -15.37 27.55
N GLU A 264 -16.68 -14.48 28.25
CA GLU A 264 -16.53 -13.02 28.13
C GLU A 264 -15.13 -12.54 28.52
N ALA A 265 -14.50 -13.14 29.56
CA ALA A 265 -13.14 -12.81 29.94
C ALA A 265 -12.12 -13.17 28.85
N THR A 266 -12.31 -14.31 28.17
CA THR A 266 -11.44 -14.73 27.05
C THR A 266 -11.65 -13.87 25.81
N GLU A 267 -12.90 -13.54 25.48
CA GLU A 267 -13.22 -12.70 24.32
C GLU A 267 -12.75 -11.27 24.53
N LYS A 268 -12.90 -10.72 25.75
CA LYS A 268 -12.37 -9.40 26.08
C LYS A 268 -10.86 -9.34 25.93
N ALA A 269 -10.13 -10.33 26.44
CA ALA A 269 -8.68 -10.38 26.29
C ALA A 269 -8.25 -10.43 24.81
N TYR A 270 -8.99 -11.19 23.99
CA TYR A 270 -8.78 -11.25 22.53
C TYR A 270 -9.08 -9.90 21.85
N CYS A 271 -10.20 -9.26 22.17
CA CYS A 271 -10.56 -7.95 21.63
C CYS A 271 -9.56 -6.86 22.01
N ASP A 272 -9.10 -6.83 23.27
CA ASP A 272 -8.10 -5.87 23.75
C ASP A 272 -6.75 -6.07 23.01
N GLU A 273 -6.33 -7.33 22.79
CA GLU A 273 -5.09 -7.65 22.06
C GLU A 273 -5.17 -7.25 20.57
N GLU A 274 -6.26 -7.59 19.89
CA GLU A 274 -6.42 -7.29 18.47
C GLU A 274 -6.63 -5.79 18.21
N GLN A 275 -7.30 -5.06 19.11
CA GLN A 275 -7.37 -3.59 19.04
C GLN A 275 -5.98 -2.96 19.17
N ALA A 276 -5.16 -3.41 20.13
CA ALA A 276 -3.81 -2.90 20.31
C ALA A 276 -2.93 -3.13 19.07
N LYS A 277 -3.01 -4.33 18.45
CA LYS A 277 -2.31 -4.61 17.18
C LYS A 277 -2.80 -3.74 16.03
N THR A 278 -4.11 -3.49 15.98
CA THR A 278 -4.72 -2.66 14.93
C THR A 278 -4.32 -1.19 15.08
N GLU A 279 -4.30 -0.65 16.28
CA GLU A 279 -3.82 0.71 16.55
C GLU A 279 -2.33 0.88 16.22
N ALA A 280 -1.49 -0.11 16.59
CA ALA A 280 -0.07 -0.08 16.24
C ALA A 280 0.16 -0.05 14.72
N LYS A 281 -0.52 -0.94 13.97
CA LYS A 281 -0.45 -0.96 12.50
C LYS A 281 -0.97 0.33 11.88
N LYS A 282 -2.03 0.90 12.43
CA LYS A 282 -2.57 2.19 11.95
C LYS A 282 -1.54 3.30 12.13
N SER A 283 -0.86 3.36 13.28
CA SER A 283 0.19 4.35 13.51
C SER A 283 1.37 4.18 12.55
N GLU A 284 1.82 2.95 12.28
CA GLU A 284 2.88 2.67 11.32
C GLU A 284 2.49 3.13 9.89
N LEU A 285 1.25 2.83 9.47
CA LEU A 285 0.73 3.25 8.17
C LEU A 285 0.60 4.78 8.07
N ASP A 286 0.14 5.47 9.12
CA ASP A 286 0.05 6.93 9.15
C ASP A 286 1.45 7.59 9.04
N ASP A 287 2.46 7.02 9.70
CA ASP A 287 3.86 7.46 9.59
C ASP A 287 4.43 7.27 8.18
N ASP A 288 4.11 6.16 7.53
CA ASP A 288 4.56 5.88 6.16
C ASP A 288 3.84 6.77 5.13
N ILE A 289 2.54 7.07 5.33
CA ILE A 289 1.81 8.07 4.55
C ILE A 289 2.49 9.45 4.67
N ALA A 290 2.88 9.86 5.88
CA ALA A 290 3.56 11.13 6.09
C ALA A 290 4.93 11.19 5.40
N LYS A 291 5.71 10.10 5.42
CA LYS A 291 6.98 9.99 4.70
C LYS A 291 6.80 10.04 3.18
N LEU A 292 5.83 9.30 2.65
CA LEU A 292 5.54 9.28 1.22
C LEU A 292 5.07 10.66 0.75
N THR A 293 4.19 11.31 1.51
CA THR A 293 3.74 12.69 1.22
C THR A 293 4.93 13.66 1.17
N SER A 294 5.85 13.58 2.15
CA SER A 294 7.04 14.43 2.17
C SER A 294 7.99 14.18 0.98
N LYS A 295 8.10 12.93 0.53
CA LYS A 295 8.88 12.59 -0.69
C LYS A 295 8.22 13.14 -1.95
N ILE A 296 6.89 13.00 -2.07
CA ILE A 296 6.11 13.56 -3.18
C ILE A 296 6.34 15.06 -3.27
N ASP A 297 6.29 15.79 -2.14
CA ASP A 297 6.54 17.24 -2.12
C ASP A 297 7.98 17.59 -2.53
N GLN A 298 8.98 16.82 -2.09
CA GLN A 298 10.37 17.00 -2.50
C GLN A 298 10.57 16.77 -4.01
N ASP A 299 9.99 15.72 -4.55
CA ASP A 299 10.16 15.37 -5.96
C ASP A 299 9.36 16.32 -6.86
N ALA A 300 8.21 16.83 -6.40
CA ALA A 300 7.50 17.92 -7.07
C ALA A 300 8.35 19.21 -7.12
N ALA A 301 9.03 19.57 -6.03
CA ALA A 301 9.93 20.72 -5.98
C ALA A 301 11.14 20.55 -6.92
N LYS A 302 11.78 19.37 -6.93
CA LYS A 302 12.88 19.05 -7.86
C LYS A 302 12.41 19.10 -9.31
N SER A 303 11.23 18.57 -9.61
CA SER A 303 10.65 18.62 -10.96
C SER A 303 10.46 20.07 -11.43
N ALA A 304 10.00 20.96 -10.54
CA ALA A 304 9.87 22.38 -10.84
C ALA A 304 11.24 23.05 -11.06
N GLN A 305 12.25 22.76 -10.23
CA GLN A 305 13.62 23.27 -10.42
C GLN A 305 14.22 22.82 -11.75
N LEU A 306 14.16 21.51 -12.05
CA LEU A 306 14.69 20.96 -13.29
C LEU A 306 14.02 21.56 -14.52
N LYS A 307 12.70 21.83 -14.48
CA LYS A 307 12.01 22.54 -15.56
C LYS A 307 12.54 23.96 -15.76
N GLU A 308 12.85 24.68 -14.68
CA GLU A 308 13.42 26.02 -14.79
C GLU A 308 14.86 25.98 -15.32
N GLU A 309 15.69 25.04 -14.85
CA GLU A 309 17.05 24.82 -15.34
C GLU A 309 17.07 24.48 -16.83
N VAL A 310 16.19 23.58 -17.28
CA VAL A 310 16.02 23.27 -18.71
C VAL A 310 15.65 24.52 -19.50
N ARG A 311 14.70 25.34 -19.01
CA ARG A 311 14.30 26.58 -19.68
C ARG A 311 15.45 27.58 -19.79
N VAL A 312 16.28 27.70 -18.76
CA VAL A 312 17.47 28.57 -18.77
C VAL A 312 18.49 28.06 -19.79
N LEU A 313 18.82 26.77 -19.74
CA LEU A 313 19.79 26.16 -20.64
C LEU A 313 19.35 26.24 -22.11
N GLU A 314 18.06 26.03 -22.42
CA GLU A 314 17.50 26.23 -23.76
C GLU A 314 17.65 27.68 -24.23
N GLY A 315 17.46 28.65 -23.34
CA GLY A 315 17.67 30.07 -23.63
C GLY A 315 19.14 30.42 -23.91
N GLU A 316 20.06 29.85 -23.14
CA GLU A 316 21.51 30.02 -23.35
C GLU A 316 21.97 29.38 -24.68
N LEU A 317 21.42 28.21 -25.04
CA LEU A 317 21.69 27.53 -26.30
C LEU A 317 21.19 28.31 -27.52
N ALA A 318 20.04 28.98 -27.41
CA ALA A 318 19.49 29.81 -28.47
C ALA A 318 20.25 31.14 -28.68
N ALA A 319 21.05 31.56 -27.70
CA ALA A 319 21.85 32.78 -27.75
C ALA A 319 23.27 32.56 -28.33
N LEU A 320 23.66 31.30 -28.56
CA LEU A 320 24.96 30.88 -29.06
C LEU A 320 24.95 30.71 -30.59
#